data_AF-A0A7R7TGJ1-F1
#
_entry.id   AF-A0A7R7TGJ1-F1
#
_cell.length_a   1.000
_cell.length_b   1.000
_cell.length_c   1.000
_cell.angle_alpha   90.00
_cell.angle_beta   90.00
_cell.angle_gamma   90.00
#
_symmetry.space_group_name_H-M   'P 1'
#
loop_
_entity.id
_entity.type
_entity.pdbx_description
1 polymer ?
#
loop_
_entity_poly.entity_id
_entity_poly.type
_entity_poly.pdbx_seq_one_letter_code
_entity_poly.pdbx_strand_id
1 'polypeptide(L)' 'MGYQSRATLVQVQGIAGVREATGGWDFTVIFKEDGTVWSVGANNYGQLGDGTHVDRNPIVFVAAP' A
#
# COMPACT_ATOMS: atom_id res chain seq x y z
N MET A 1 10.96 -11.60 -10.85
CA MET A 1 11.27 -11.01 -9.54
C MET A 1 10.33 -11.65 -8.54
N GLY A 2 10.84 -12.29 -7.48
CA GLY A 2 10.01 -13.12 -6.59
C GLY A 2 9.44 -12.32 -5.42
N TYR A 3 8.13 -12.38 -5.21
CA TYR A 3 7.51 -11.90 -3.98
C TYR A 3 7.94 -12.84 -2.84
N GLN A 4 8.65 -12.30 -1.86
CA GLN A 4 9.00 -13.04 -0.66
C GLN A 4 7.77 -13.14 0.23
N SER A 5 7.19 -14.32 0.37
CA SER A 5 6.09 -14.54 1.30
C SER A 5 6.60 -14.38 2.74
N ARG A 6 5.95 -13.49 3.50
CA ARG A 6 6.19 -13.28 4.92
C ARG A 6 5.00 -13.90 5.66
N ALA A 7 5.25 -14.97 6.42
CA ALA A 7 4.21 -15.64 7.23
C ALA A 7 3.97 -14.94 8.58
N THR A 8 4.87 -14.03 8.97
CA THR A 8 4.74 -13.20 10.16
C THR A 8 4.19 -11.83 9.79
N LEU A 9 3.19 -11.37 10.56
CA LEU A 9 2.65 -10.02 10.41
C LEU A 9 3.72 -8.99 10.77
N VAL A 10 3.87 -7.97 9.92
CA VAL A 10 4.81 -6.85 10.13
C VAL A 10 4.02 -5.55 10.12
N GLN A 11 4.25 -4.70 11.11
CA GLN A 11 3.70 -3.34 11.12
C GLN A 11 4.47 -2.46 10.12
N VAL A 12 3.74 -1.81 9.21
CA VAL A 12 4.31 -0.81 8.30
C VAL A 12 4.47 0.51 9.05
N GLN A 13 5.71 0.98 9.18
CA GLN A 13 6.00 2.27 9.82
C GLN A 13 5.64 3.44 8.90
N GLY A 14 5.24 4.57 9.48
CA GLY A 14 4.89 5.79 8.73
C GLY A 14 3.46 5.82 8.19
N ILE A 15 2.66 4.77 8.43
CA ILE A 15 1.22 4.75 8.14
C ILE A 15 0.47 4.71 9.47
N ALA A 16 -0.14 5.84 9.85
CA ALA A 16 -0.89 6.00 11.10
C ALA A 16 -2.29 6.58 10.83
N GLY A 17 -3.22 6.37 11.76
CA GLY A 17 -4.61 6.83 11.61
C GLY A 17 -5.34 6.11 10.47
N VAL A 18 -5.12 4.80 10.33
CA VAL A 18 -5.81 3.98 9.33
C VAL A 18 -7.21 3.65 9.86
N ARG A 19 -8.23 4.04 9.10
CA ARG A 19 -9.62 3.66 9.37
C ARG A 19 -9.97 2.33 8.71
N GLU A 20 -9.53 2.14 7.47
CA GLU A 20 -9.85 0.96 6.67
C GLU A 20 -8.76 0.74 5.61
N ALA A 21 -8.55 -0.52 5.20
CA ALA A 21 -7.70 -0.86 4.08
C ALA A 21 -8.35 -1.96 3.23
N THR A 22 -8.18 -1.87 1.91
CA THR A 22 -8.66 -2.85 0.94
C THR A 22 -7.54 -3.26 0.00
N GLY A 23 -7.51 -4.54 -0.36
CA GLY A 23 -6.52 -5.13 -1.26
C GLY A 23 -7.18 -5.62 -2.55
N GLY A 24 -6.61 -5.22 -3.70
CA GLY A 24 -6.87 -5.85 -4.99
C GLY A 24 -5.84 -6.93 -5.30
N TRP A 25 -5.69 -7.30 -6.58
CA TRP A 25 -4.72 -8.33 -6.99
C TRP A 25 -3.28 -7.94 -6.64
N ASP A 26 -2.87 -6.74 -7.03
CA ASP A 26 -1.49 -6.24 -6.85
C ASP A 26 -1.47 -4.78 -6.34
N PHE A 27 -2.58 -4.28 -5.78
CA PHE A 27 -2.66 -2.92 -5.23
C PHE A 27 -3.40 -2.89 -3.89
N THR A 28 -3.18 -1.84 -3.11
CA THR A 28 -3.82 -1.60 -1.82
C THR A 28 -4.27 -0.15 -1.73
N VAL A 29 -5.45 0.07 -1.15
CA VAL A 29 -5.99 1.41 -0.86
C VAL A 29 -6.25 1.50 0.64
N ILE A 30 -5.82 2.60 1.24
CA ILE A 30 -5.86 2.88 2.68
C ILE A 30 -6.67 4.15 2.88
N PHE A 31 -7.75 4.05 3.64
CA PHE A 31 -8.56 5.18 4.07
C PHE A 31 -8.10 5.62 5.45
N LYS A 32 -7.70 6.88 5.56
CA LYS A 32 -7.26 7.44 6.84
C LYS A 32 -8.38 8.18 7.55
N GLU A 33 -8.27 8.29 8.86
CA GLU A 33 -9.22 9.00 9.71
C GLU A 33 -9.28 10.51 9.40
N ASP A 34 -8.19 11.09 8.91
CA ASP A 34 -8.10 12.50 8.49
C ASP A 34 -8.79 12.81 7.15
N GLY A 35 -9.43 11.80 6.54
CA GLY A 35 -10.12 11.93 5.24
C GLY A 35 -9.21 11.80 4.03
N THR A 36 -7.90 11.61 4.22
CA THR A 36 -6.98 11.34 3.10
C THR A 36 -6.99 9.86 2.71
N VAL A 37 -6.66 9.59 1.44
CA VAL A 37 -6.59 8.23 0.88
C VAL A 37 -5.20 7.99 0.33
N TRP A 38 -4.58 6.88 0.72
CA TRP A 38 -3.28 6.46 0.20
C TRP A 38 -3.47 5.21 -0.65
N SER A 39 -2.75 5.11 -1.76
CA SER A 39 -2.80 3.97 -2.67
C SER A 39 -1.39 3.55 -3.09
N VAL A 40 -1.13 2.24 -3.10
CA VAL A 40 0.16 1.65 -3.45
C VAL A 40 -0.02 0.37 -4.27
N GLY A 41 1.00 -0.01 -5.04
CA GLY A 41 1.07 -1.21 -5.85
C GLY A 41 0.95 -0.94 -7.35
N ALA A 42 0.43 -1.93 -8.08
CA ALA A 42 0.23 -1.86 -9.52
C ALA A 42 -0.77 -0.76 -9.91
N ASN A 43 -0.47 -0.07 -11.00
CA ASN A 43 -1.26 1.06 -11.51
C ASN A 43 -1.46 1.02 -13.03
N ASN A 44 -1.18 -0.11 -13.69
CA ASN A 44 -1.30 -0.24 -15.15
C ASN A 44 -2.69 0.13 -15.70
N TYR A 45 -3.73 0.08 -14.86
CA TYR A 45 -5.10 0.44 -15.20
C TYR A 45 -5.61 1.70 -14.48
N GLY A 46 -4.73 2.48 -13.86
CA GLY A 46 -5.11 3.68 -13.09
C GLY A 46 -5.73 3.36 -11.73
N GLN A 47 -5.47 2.16 -11.20
CA GLN A 47 -6.05 1.66 -9.94
C GLN A 47 -5.77 2.57 -8.74
N LEU A 48 -4.68 3.35 -8.79
CA LEU A 48 -4.25 4.20 -7.69
C LEU A 48 -4.96 5.56 -7.67
N GLY A 49 -5.61 5.96 -8.77
CA GLY A 49 -6.35 7.22 -8.86
C GLY A 49 -5.49 8.48 -8.83
N ASP A 50 -4.17 8.38 -9.02
CA ASP A 50 -3.22 9.51 -8.98
C ASP A 50 -3.11 10.26 -10.33
N GLY A 51 -3.98 9.94 -11.29
CA GLY A 51 -3.96 10.50 -12.65
C GLY A 51 -2.86 9.91 -13.54
N THR A 52 -2.14 8.90 -13.08
CA THR A 52 -1.09 8.21 -13.84
C THR A 52 -1.42 6.73 -14.02
N HIS A 53 -0.63 6.06 -14.87
CA HIS A 53 -0.57 4.59 -14.95
C HIS A 53 0.77 4.05 -14.45
N VAL A 54 1.41 4.77 -13.53
CA VAL A 54 2.73 4.44 -13.00
C VAL A 54 2.57 3.70 -11.67
N ASP A 55 3.14 2.49 -11.59
CA ASP A 55 3.13 1.69 -10.36
C ASP A 55 3.74 2.47 -9.19
N ARG A 56 3.15 2.33 -8.00
CA ARG A 56 3.62 2.94 -6.75
C ARG A 56 3.94 1.85 -5.75
N ASN A 57 5.04 1.15 -5.97
CA ASN A 57 5.47 0.12 -5.04
C ASN A 57 5.76 0.74 -3.66
N PRO A 58 5.24 0.17 -2.56
CA PRO A 58 5.41 0.75 -1.25
C PRO A 58 6.91 0.89 -0.95
N ILE A 59 7.32 2.06 -0.45
CA ILE A 59 8.61 2.21 0.22
C ILE A 59 8.52 1.33 1.47
N VAL A 60 9.18 0.18 1.44
CA VAL A 60 9.16 -0.72 2.58
C VAL A 60 10.09 -0.17 3.65
N PHE A 61 9.56 0.62 4.59
CA PHE A 61 10.23 0.87 5.87
C PHE A 61 9.98 -0.34 6.76
N VAL A 62 10.76 -1.40 6.55
CA VAL A 62 10.80 -2.53 7.48
C VAL A 62 11.52 -2.04 8.73
N ALA A 63 10.81 -1.89 9.85
CA ALA A 63 11.45 -2.01 11.14
C ALA A 63 11.81 -3.50 11.31
N ALA A 64 13.04 -3.86 10.97
CA ALA A 64 13.59 -5.12 11.46
C ALA A 64 13.78 -4.98 12.99
N PRO A 65 13.62 -6.07 13.77
CA PRO A 65 13.99 -6.05 15.19
C PRO A 65 15.46 -5.67 15.39
#